data_AF-A0A957NS32-F1
#
_entry.id   AF-A0A957NS32-F1
#
_cell.length_a   1.000
_cell.length_b   1.000
_cell.length_c   1.000
_cell.angle_alpha   90.00
_cell.angle_beta   90.00
_cell.angle_gamma   90.00
#
_symmetry.space_group_name_H-M   'P 1'
#
loop_
_entity.id
_entity.type
_entity.pdbx_description
1 polymer ?
#
loop_
_entity_poly.entity_id
_entity_poly.type
_entity_poly.pdbx_seq_one_letter_code
_entity_poly.pdbx_strand_id
1 'polypeptide(L)'
;MAIAEKQSKVLYPEGGELADYVEKRKRRGLIWQIVFMAATLIGIISLVALLYNIINSAFGYVALQNEVDPAALVLDVERERLLNSSNLTSSEDDEELAAGVIDNPYAIGFFGYAYYQEHADKLNILTIDGVAPTADNVESGEYPLARPLYFYTDADRLVDKPAVAAFVQYYLDNVNSVIDEVGYFPASENALETDRTILSRAVGDTPTDDAPAADLLIAGSSTVYPLTQQLATRFAEAGFTGNIDVQSIGSGAGLELFCSRNS
;
A
#
# COMPACT_ATOMS: atom_id res chain seq x y z
N MET A 1 55.53 -62.90 -84.55
CA MET A 1 55.89 -62.11 -83.36
C MET A 1 54.61 -61.45 -82.88
N ALA A 2 54.08 -61.88 -81.73
CA ALA A 2 52.71 -61.59 -81.30
C ALA A 2 52.56 -60.15 -80.78
N ILE A 3 51.48 -59.47 -81.18
CA ILE A 3 51.01 -58.23 -80.58
C ILE A 3 50.10 -58.65 -79.42
N ALA A 4 50.44 -58.22 -78.19
CA ALA A 4 49.59 -58.41 -77.01
C ALA A 4 48.93 -57.08 -76.63
N GLU A 5 47.61 -57.16 -76.56
CA GLU A 5 46.61 -56.15 -76.26
C GLU A 5 46.66 -55.68 -74.79
N LYS A 6 46.61 -54.37 -74.54
CA LYS A 6 46.57 -53.78 -73.18
C LYS A 6 45.20 -53.14 -72.97
N GLN A 7 44.39 -53.76 -72.11
CA GLN A 7 43.00 -53.40 -71.82
C GLN A 7 42.82 -51.95 -71.36
N SER A 8 41.81 -51.27 -71.89
CA SER A 8 41.38 -49.93 -71.48
C SER A 8 40.65 -49.99 -70.13
N LYS A 9 41.16 -49.27 -69.14
CA LYS A 9 40.48 -49.05 -67.85
C LYS A 9 39.31 -48.08 -68.08
N VAL A 10 38.09 -48.59 -68.06
CA VAL A 10 36.86 -47.78 -68.22
C VAL A 10 36.79 -46.76 -67.07
N LEU A 11 36.72 -45.47 -67.41
CA LEU A 11 36.83 -44.35 -66.46
C LEU A 11 35.48 -44.00 -65.79
N TYR A 12 34.39 -44.57 -66.26
CA TYR A 12 33.04 -44.36 -65.74
C TYR A 12 32.31 -45.71 -65.69
N PRO A 13 31.55 -46.00 -64.61
CA PRO A 13 30.74 -47.23 -64.59
C PRO A 13 29.72 -47.16 -65.74
N GLU A 14 29.54 -48.25 -66.45
CA GLU A 14 28.60 -48.38 -67.56
C GLU A 14 27.62 -49.54 -67.28
N GLY A 15 26.40 -49.48 -67.83
CA GLY A 15 25.38 -50.51 -67.61
C GLY A 15 24.90 -50.63 -66.15
N GLY A 16 24.91 -51.84 -65.60
CA GLY A 16 24.36 -52.13 -64.26
C GLY A 16 25.08 -51.41 -63.12
N GLU A 17 26.40 -51.21 -63.21
CA GLU A 17 27.15 -50.47 -62.19
C GLU A 17 26.77 -48.98 -62.18
N LEU A 18 26.50 -48.38 -63.34
CA LEU A 18 26.05 -46.99 -63.43
C LEU A 18 24.70 -46.81 -62.75
N ALA A 19 23.78 -47.76 -62.97
CA ALA A 19 22.47 -47.75 -62.35
C ALA A 19 22.58 -47.77 -60.81
N ASP A 20 23.43 -48.63 -60.26
CA ASP A 20 23.71 -48.70 -58.82
C ASP A 20 24.35 -47.41 -58.26
N TYR A 21 25.31 -46.82 -58.99
CA TYR A 21 25.94 -45.56 -58.59
C TYR A 21 24.95 -44.38 -58.60
N VAL A 22 24.08 -44.31 -59.61
CA VAL A 22 23.02 -43.29 -59.71
C VAL A 22 21.99 -43.48 -58.61
N GLU A 23 21.57 -44.71 -58.33
CA GLU A 23 20.61 -45.00 -57.25
C GLU A 23 21.16 -44.61 -55.87
N LYS A 24 22.43 -44.95 -55.58
CA LYS A 24 23.10 -44.54 -54.33
C LYS A 24 23.24 -43.03 -54.21
N ARG A 25 23.42 -42.29 -55.32
CA ARG A 25 23.42 -40.81 -55.30
C ARG A 25 22.02 -40.25 -55.11
N LYS A 26 20.99 -40.80 -55.75
CA LYS A 26 19.59 -40.39 -55.56
C LYS A 26 19.14 -40.58 -54.11
N ARG A 27 19.46 -41.73 -53.49
CA ARG A 27 19.15 -41.98 -52.06
C ARG A 27 19.85 -40.97 -51.15
N ARG A 28 21.13 -40.69 -51.37
CA ARG A 28 21.86 -39.67 -50.61
C ARG A 28 21.30 -38.26 -50.82
N GLY A 29 20.94 -37.90 -52.05
CA GLY A 29 20.31 -36.62 -52.37
C GLY A 29 18.95 -36.46 -51.69
N LEU A 30 18.14 -37.51 -51.66
CA LEU A 30 16.85 -37.53 -50.97
C LEU A 30 17.02 -37.33 -49.46
N ILE A 31 18.00 -38.00 -48.84
CA ILE A 31 18.30 -37.83 -47.41
C ILE A 31 18.68 -36.37 -47.12
N TRP A 32 19.59 -35.79 -47.91
CA TRP A 32 20.00 -34.38 -47.73
C TRP A 32 18.85 -33.39 -47.97
N GLN A 33 17.97 -33.68 -48.93
CA GLN A 33 16.78 -32.87 -49.18
C GLN A 33 15.81 -32.91 -48.00
N ILE A 34 15.58 -34.09 -47.41
CA ILE A 34 14.74 -34.24 -46.21
C ILE A 34 15.35 -33.47 -45.03
N VAL A 35 16.66 -33.59 -44.81
CA VAL A 35 17.37 -32.86 -43.76
C VAL A 35 17.22 -31.34 -43.95
N PHE A 36 17.40 -30.84 -45.17
CA PHE A 36 17.24 -29.43 -45.48
C PHE A 36 15.81 -28.93 -45.25
N MET A 37 14.80 -29.69 -45.68
CA MET A 37 13.39 -29.33 -45.44
C MET A 37 13.02 -29.36 -43.96
N ALA A 38 13.53 -30.34 -43.19
CA ALA A 38 13.32 -30.40 -41.75
C ALA A 38 13.94 -29.20 -41.02
N ALA A 39 15.17 -28.81 -41.39
CA ALA A 39 15.84 -27.63 -40.82
C ALA A 39 15.05 -26.33 -41.13
N THR A 40 14.54 -26.21 -42.36
CA THR A 40 13.71 -25.06 -42.76
C THR A 40 12.40 -24.99 -41.97
N LEU A 41 11.75 -26.14 -41.76
CA LEU A 41 10.52 -26.23 -40.97
C LEU A 41 10.74 -25.82 -39.51
N ILE A 42 11.82 -26.30 -38.89
CA ILE A 42 12.21 -25.92 -37.52
C ILE A 42 12.47 -24.43 -37.42
N GLY A 43 13.16 -23.84 -38.42
CA GLY A 43 13.38 -22.40 -38.50
C GLY A 43 12.06 -21.61 -38.52
N ILE A 44 11.10 -22.04 -39.35
CA ILE A 44 9.77 -21.40 -39.42
C ILE A 44 9.02 -21.50 -38.10
N ILE A 45 8.97 -22.69 -37.48
CA ILE A 45 8.31 -22.89 -36.19
C ILE A 45 8.94 -22.00 -35.11
N SER A 46 10.26 -21.90 -35.09
CA SER A 46 10.98 -21.05 -34.13
C SER A 46 10.64 -19.58 -34.33
N LEU A 47 10.56 -19.12 -35.59
CA LEU A 47 10.25 -17.74 -35.93
C LEU A 47 8.80 -17.39 -35.58
N VAL A 48 7.86 -18.32 -35.79
CA VAL A 48 6.45 -18.18 -35.37
C VAL A 48 6.31 -18.13 -33.85
N ALA A 49 7.03 -18.99 -33.11
CA ALA A 49 7.03 -18.97 -31.65
C ALA A 49 7.60 -17.66 -31.09
N LEU A 50 8.67 -17.15 -31.72
CA LEU A 50 9.29 -15.88 -31.34
C LEU A 50 8.34 -14.70 -31.64
N LEU A 51 7.65 -14.73 -32.78
CA LEU A 51 6.61 -13.76 -33.11
C LEU A 51 5.44 -13.82 -32.12
N TYR A 52 5.00 -15.01 -31.71
CA TYR A 52 3.97 -15.18 -30.69
C TYR A 52 4.39 -14.57 -29.36
N ASN A 53 5.63 -14.79 -28.93
CA ASN A 53 6.17 -14.18 -27.71
C ASN A 53 6.24 -12.65 -27.81
N ILE A 54 6.63 -12.10 -28.96
CA ILE A 54 6.66 -10.64 -29.18
C ILE A 54 5.23 -10.06 -29.18
N ILE A 55 4.27 -10.71 -29.85
CA ILE A 55 2.88 -10.23 -29.86
C ILE A 55 2.30 -10.29 -28.45
N ASN A 56 2.54 -11.38 -27.71
CA ASN A 56 2.03 -11.51 -26.35
C ASN A 56 2.74 -10.55 -25.37
N SER A 57 4.02 -10.23 -25.58
CA SER A 57 4.71 -9.22 -24.77
C SER A 57 4.32 -7.78 -25.12
N ALA A 58 4.10 -7.49 -26.41
CA ALA A 58 3.74 -6.15 -26.89
C ALA A 58 2.26 -5.81 -26.70
N PHE A 59 1.36 -6.79 -26.83
CA PHE A 59 -0.09 -6.56 -26.76
C PHE A 59 -0.76 -7.27 -25.58
N GLY A 60 -0.23 -8.39 -25.08
CA GLY A 60 -0.86 -9.19 -24.03
C GLY A 60 -0.76 -8.59 -22.62
N TYR A 61 0.24 -7.75 -22.35
CA TYR A 61 0.39 -7.05 -21.05
C TYR A 61 -0.21 -5.65 -21.03
N VAL A 62 -0.53 -5.06 -22.18
CA VAL A 62 -1.07 -3.68 -22.27
C VAL A 62 -2.60 -3.65 -22.23
N ALA A 63 -3.26 -4.81 -22.32
CA ALA A 63 -4.73 -4.91 -22.24
C ALA A 63 -5.27 -5.07 -20.80
N LEU A 64 -4.42 -5.04 -19.77
CA LEU A 64 -4.82 -5.13 -18.35
C LEU A 64 -4.16 -4.02 -17.52
N GLN A 65 -4.38 -2.76 -17.87
CA GLN A 65 -4.42 -1.67 -16.88
C GLN A 65 -4.85 -0.36 -17.56
N ASN A 66 -6.16 -0.20 -17.73
CA ASN A 66 -6.89 1.05 -17.54
C ASN A 66 -8.33 0.84 -18.04
N GLU A 67 -9.03 -0.15 -17.48
CA GLU A 67 -10.45 0.08 -17.24
C GLU A 67 -10.50 1.05 -16.05
N VAL A 68 -10.39 2.35 -16.35
CA VAL A 68 -10.86 3.35 -15.39
C VAL A 68 -12.36 3.12 -15.34
N ASP A 69 -12.86 2.69 -14.19
CA ASP A 69 -14.30 2.54 -13.96
C ASP A 69 -14.99 3.83 -14.44
N PRO A 70 -15.97 3.77 -15.35
CA PRO A 70 -16.72 4.96 -15.75
C PRO A 70 -17.27 5.75 -14.57
N ALA A 71 -17.58 5.09 -13.45
CA ALA A 71 -17.97 5.75 -12.21
C ALA A 71 -16.83 6.61 -11.62
N ALA A 72 -15.57 6.18 -11.70
CA ALA A 72 -14.43 6.97 -11.25
C ALA A 72 -14.24 8.26 -12.08
N LEU A 73 -14.50 8.20 -13.38
CA LEU A 73 -14.48 9.40 -14.24
C LEU A 73 -15.62 10.38 -13.90
N VAL A 74 -16.77 9.87 -13.46
CA VAL A 74 -17.88 10.70 -12.98
C VAL A 74 -17.53 11.32 -11.62
N LEU A 75 -16.90 10.58 -10.71
CA LEU A 75 -16.49 11.07 -9.39
C LEU A 75 -15.52 12.26 -9.51
N ASP A 76 -14.55 12.21 -10.41
CA ASP A 76 -13.62 13.33 -10.61
C ASP A 76 -14.33 14.58 -11.14
N VAL A 77 -15.25 14.41 -12.10
CA VAL A 77 -16.06 15.53 -12.64
C VAL A 77 -17.01 16.08 -11.58
N GLU A 78 -17.66 15.23 -10.80
CA GLU A 78 -18.55 15.65 -9.71
C GLU A 78 -17.78 16.35 -8.59
N ARG A 79 -16.59 15.84 -8.23
CA ARG A 79 -15.68 16.47 -7.30
C ARG A 79 -15.29 17.86 -7.76
N GLU A 80 -14.84 18.02 -9.00
CA GLU A 80 -14.50 19.34 -9.55
C GLU A 80 -15.71 20.27 -9.54
N ARG A 81 -16.91 19.78 -9.85
CA ARG A 81 -18.13 20.59 -9.81
C ARG A 81 -18.51 21.02 -8.39
N LEU A 82 -18.36 20.14 -7.39
CA LEU A 82 -18.60 20.45 -5.99
C LEU A 82 -17.58 21.46 -5.46
N LEU A 83 -16.29 21.24 -5.75
CA LEU A 83 -15.20 22.13 -5.34
C LEU A 83 -15.27 23.52 -5.98
N ASN A 84 -15.86 23.63 -7.18
CA ASN A 84 -16.09 24.91 -7.86
C ASN A 84 -17.49 25.48 -7.64
N SER A 85 -18.30 24.89 -6.75
CA SER A 85 -19.66 25.39 -6.50
C SER A 85 -19.61 26.76 -5.81
N SER A 86 -20.48 27.69 -6.23
CA SER A 86 -20.50 29.07 -5.71
C SER A 86 -20.93 29.19 -4.24
N ASN A 87 -21.46 28.11 -3.68
CA ASN A 87 -21.97 28.01 -2.32
C ASN A 87 -21.11 27.09 -1.43
N LEU A 88 -19.93 26.68 -1.91
CA LEU A 88 -18.95 25.99 -1.08
C LEU A 88 -18.35 26.98 -0.07
N THR A 89 -18.38 26.60 1.20
CA THR A 89 -17.58 27.23 2.24
C THR A 89 -16.57 26.21 2.71
N SER A 90 -15.28 26.54 2.61
CA SER A 90 -14.19 25.73 3.15
C SER A 90 -13.57 26.49 4.31
N SER A 91 -13.44 25.82 5.45
CA SER A 91 -12.72 26.32 6.60
C SER A 91 -11.88 25.20 7.19
N GLU A 92 -10.76 25.57 7.80
CA GLU A 92 -9.96 24.67 8.65
C GLU A 92 -10.47 24.69 10.10
N ASP A 93 -11.45 25.55 10.40
CA ASP A 93 -12.10 25.66 11.70
C ASP A 93 -13.44 24.91 11.65
N ASP A 94 -13.48 23.76 12.30
CA ASP A 94 -14.67 22.91 12.38
C ASP A 94 -15.84 23.60 13.10
N GLU A 95 -15.60 24.55 14.01
CA GLU A 95 -16.67 25.31 14.69
C GLU A 95 -17.34 26.30 13.72
N GLU A 96 -16.57 26.91 12.81
CA GLU A 96 -17.14 27.73 11.74
C GLU A 96 -17.99 26.88 10.78
N LEU A 97 -17.54 25.66 10.46
CA LEU A 97 -18.31 24.74 9.64
C LEU A 97 -19.62 24.30 10.33
N ALA A 98 -19.55 23.95 11.62
CA ALA A 98 -20.72 23.58 12.41
C ALA A 98 -21.72 24.75 12.49
N ALA A 99 -21.25 25.96 12.81
CA ALA A 99 -22.08 27.17 12.82
C ALA A 99 -22.71 27.46 11.45
N GLY A 100 -21.95 27.29 10.37
CA GLY A 100 -22.45 27.45 8.99
C GLY A 100 -23.59 26.48 8.64
N VAL A 101 -23.54 25.24 9.14
CA VAL A 101 -24.63 24.26 8.98
C VAL A 101 -25.84 24.63 9.83
N ILE A 102 -25.64 25.09 11.07
CA ILE A 102 -26.72 25.53 11.97
C ILE A 102 -27.47 26.72 11.36
N ASP A 103 -26.75 27.69 10.79
CA ASP A 103 -27.33 28.93 10.25
C ASP A 103 -28.04 28.74 8.91
N ASN A 104 -27.76 27.64 8.18
CA ASN A 104 -28.33 27.39 6.86
C ASN A 104 -29.09 26.05 6.80
N PRO A 105 -30.44 26.08 6.79
CA PRO A 105 -31.27 24.87 6.80
C PRO A 105 -31.07 23.89 5.63
N TYR A 106 -30.38 24.31 4.56
CA TYR A 106 -30.10 23.47 3.39
C TYR A 106 -28.62 23.08 3.26
N ALA A 107 -27.78 23.46 4.23
CA ALA A 107 -26.36 23.14 4.20
C ALA A 107 -26.10 21.68 4.61
N ILE A 108 -25.03 21.14 4.06
CA ILE A 108 -24.39 19.89 4.49
C ILE A 108 -22.92 20.19 4.73
N GLY A 109 -22.36 19.68 5.82
CA GLY A 109 -20.98 19.91 6.22
C GLY A 109 -20.29 18.59 6.59
N PHE A 110 -18.97 18.60 6.50
CA PHE A 110 -18.10 17.51 6.96
C PHE A 110 -17.14 18.11 7.98
N PHE A 111 -17.20 17.65 9.22
CA PHE A 111 -16.34 18.08 10.33
C PHE A 111 -16.26 16.95 11.37
N GLY A 112 -15.35 17.08 12.33
CA GLY A 112 -15.13 16.07 13.37
C GLY A 112 -16.39 15.75 14.19
N TYR A 113 -16.55 14.49 14.60
CA TYR A 113 -17.71 14.04 15.38
C TYR A 113 -17.89 14.79 16.71
N ALA A 114 -16.79 15.24 17.33
CA ALA A 114 -16.80 16.08 18.53
C ALA A 114 -17.69 17.33 18.39
N TYR A 115 -17.54 18.06 17.28
CA TYR A 115 -18.30 19.29 17.02
C TYR A 115 -19.79 19.02 16.78
N TYR A 116 -20.14 17.85 16.23
CA TYR A 116 -21.54 17.44 16.21
C TYR A 116 -22.08 17.22 17.62
N GLN A 117 -21.34 16.54 18.50
CA GLN A 117 -21.80 16.25 19.86
C GLN A 117 -22.06 17.51 20.66
N GLU A 118 -21.22 18.53 20.52
CA GLU A 118 -21.37 19.83 21.20
C GLU A 118 -22.65 20.58 20.80
N HIS A 119 -23.16 20.34 19.59
CA HIS A 119 -24.36 20.98 19.03
C HIS A 119 -25.44 19.97 18.63
N ALA A 120 -25.50 18.81 19.28
CA ALA A 120 -26.41 17.72 18.92
C ALA A 120 -27.91 18.08 19.08
N ASP A 121 -28.22 19.17 19.79
CA ASP A 121 -29.55 19.75 19.89
C ASP A 121 -29.98 20.56 18.65
N LYS A 122 -29.02 20.97 17.81
CA LYS A 122 -29.23 21.83 16.63
C LYS A 122 -28.85 21.18 15.32
N LEU A 123 -27.90 20.25 15.34
CA LEU A 123 -27.42 19.54 14.16
C LEU A 123 -28.12 18.20 13.98
N ASN A 124 -28.28 17.80 12.72
CA ASN A 124 -28.73 16.45 12.36
C ASN A 124 -27.56 15.66 11.77
N ILE A 125 -27.23 14.53 12.38
CA ILE A 125 -26.22 13.62 11.84
C ILE A 125 -26.84 12.71 10.77
N LEU A 126 -26.12 12.51 9.67
CA LEU A 126 -26.56 11.63 8.58
C LEU A 126 -25.94 10.24 8.71
N THR A 127 -26.72 9.22 8.37
CA THR A 127 -26.23 7.86 8.17
C THR A 127 -25.65 7.74 6.76
N ILE A 128 -24.58 6.96 6.60
CA ILE A 128 -24.07 6.58 5.28
C ILE A 128 -24.56 5.16 4.99
N ASP A 129 -25.32 4.98 3.91
CA ASP A 129 -25.92 3.70 3.53
C ASP A 129 -26.72 3.00 4.65
N GLY A 130 -27.36 3.80 5.52
CA GLY A 130 -28.13 3.31 6.66
C GLY A 130 -27.30 3.00 7.91
N VAL A 131 -25.98 3.19 7.86
CA VAL A 131 -25.06 3.01 8.99
C VAL A 131 -24.84 4.34 9.69
N ALA A 132 -25.14 4.40 10.99
CA ALA A 132 -24.91 5.57 11.83
C ALA A 132 -23.47 5.62 12.38
N PRO A 133 -22.90 6.80 12.66
CA PRO A 133 -21.58 6.94 13.29
C PRO A 133 -21.66 6.68 14.80
N THR A 134 -21.82 5.43 15.19
CA THR A 134 -21.79 4.97 16.58
C THR A 134 -20.43 4.34 16.89
N ALA A 135 -20.07 4.22 18.18
CA ALA A 135 -18.84 3.55 18.59
C ALA A 135 -18.73 2.13 17.99
N ASP A 136 -19.82 1.37 18.04
CA ASP A 136 -19.88 0.00 17.50
C ASP A 136 -19.63 -0.03 15.99
N ASN A 137 -20.26 0.87 15.22
CA ASN A 137 -20.11 0.91 13.76
C ASN A 137 -18.75 1.47 13.31
N VAL A 138 -18.15 2.36 14.11
CA VAL A 138 -16.81 2.88 13.87
C VAL A 138 -15.76 1.81 14.13
N GLU A 139 -15.88 1.10 15.26
CA GLU A 139 -14.97 0.01 15.63
C GLU A 139 -15.06 -1.18 14.67
N SER A 140 -16.27 -1.56 14.24
CA SER A 140 -16.45 -2.65 13.28
C SER A 140 -15.98 -2.30 11.86
N GLY A 141 -15.73 -1.01 11.58
CA GLY A 141 -15.43 -0.50 10.25
C GLY A 141 -16.65 -0.41 9.32
N GLU A 142 -17.87 -0.64 9.84
CA GLU A 142 -19.11 -0.50 9.07
C GLU A 142 -19.41 0.96 8.70
N TYR A 143 -19.01 1.92 9.55
CA TYR A 143 -19.16 3.34 9.24
C TYR A 143 -18.01 3.82 8.33
N PRO A 144 -18.29 4.18 7.06
CA PRO A 144 -17.24 4.33 6.04
C PRO A 144 -16.41 5.61 6.15
N LEU A 145 -16.83 6.58 6.96
CA LEU A 145 -16.13 7.86 7.15
C LEU A 145 -15.35 7.91 8.47
N ALA A 146 -15.12 6.76 9.12
CA ALA A 146 -14.21 6.64 10.25
C ALA A 146 -12.75 6.64 9.78
N ARG A 147 -11.85 7.23 10.57
CA ARG A 147 -10.41 7.20 10.32
C ARG A 147 -9.67 6.78 11.58
N PRO A 148 -8.90 5.69 11.55
CA PRO A 148 -8.05 5.33 12.69
C PRO A 148 -6.96 6.40 12.87
N LEU A 149 -6.66 6.69 14.13
CA LEU A 149 -5.54 7.53 14.54
C LEU A 149 -4.41 6.61 15.01
N TYR A 150 -3.19 6.88 14.53
CA TYR A 150 -2.04 6.04 14.82
C TYR A 150 -0.98 6.81 15.60
N PHE A 151 -0.37 6.11 16.55
CA PHE A 151 0.84 6.50 17.25
C PHE A 151 1.93 5.49 16.91
N TYR A 152 3.12 5.94 16.52
CA TYR A 152 4.18 5.06 16.01
C TYR A 152 5.44 5.16 16.88
N THR A 153 6.08 4.01 17.06
CA THR A 153 7.45 3.85 17.57
C THR A 153 8.08 2.64 16.88
N ASP A 154 9.40 2.47 16.96
CA ASP A 154 10.07 1.24 16.56
C ASP A 154 10.62 0.47 17.76
N ALA A 155 10.90 -0.81 17.53
CA ALA A 155 11.35 -1.74 18.56
C ALA A 155 12.73 -1.36 19.13
N ASP A 156 13.66 -0.88 18.29
CA ASP A 156 15.00 -0.51 18.74
C ASP A 156 14.92 0.67 19.71
N ARG A 157 14.11 1.70 19.39
CA ARG A 157 13.87 2.86 20.27
C ARG A 157 13.22 2.49 21.58
N LEU A 158 12.26 1.57 21.58
CA LEU A 158 11.61 1.10 22.80
C LEU A 158 12.63 0.46 23.76
N VAL A 159 13.60 -0.29 23.21
CA VAL A 159 14.67 -0.93 23.98
C VAL A 159 15.74 0.08 24.42
N ASP A 160 16.18 0.94 23.51
CA ASP A 160 17.29 1.88 23.74
C ASP A 160 16.89 3.07 24.62
N LYS A 161 15.61 3.45 24.62
CA LYS A 161 15.07 4.60 25.36
C LYS A 161 13.91 4.16 26.27
N PRO A 162 14.18 3.73 27.51
CA PRO A 162 13.14 3.31 28.45
C PRO A 162 12.07 4.37 28.74
N ALA A 163 12.42 5.66 28.65
CA ALA A 163 11.45 6.76 28.75
C ALA A 163 10.39 6.74 27.63
N VAL A 164 10.76 6.32 26.41
CA VAL A 164 9.81 6.16 25.30
C VAL A 164 8.89 4.99 25.59
N ALA A 165 9.42 3.85 26.02
CA ALA A 165 8.62 2.69 26.39
C ALA A 165 7.61 3.01 27.51
N ALA A 166 8.04 3.79 28.51
CA ALA A 166 7.19 4.26 29.59
C ALA A 166 6.05 5.15 29.11
N PHE A 167 6.35 6.12 28.25
CA PHE A 167 5.31 6.96 27.69
C PHE A 167 4.33 6.16 26.82
N VAL A 168 4.81 5.20 26.03
CA VAL A 168 3.94 4.33 25.22
C VAL A 168 3.06 3.46 26.09
N GLN A 169 3.60 2.87 27.16
CA GLN A 169 2.80 2.10 28.12
C GLN A 169 1.73 2.98 28.76
N TYR A 170 2.13 4.15 29.28
CA TYR A 170 1.21 5.11 29.88
C TYR A 170 0.11 5.54 28.89
N TYR A 171 0.47 5.77 27.63
CA TYR A 171 -0.47 6.11 26.57
C TYR A 171 -1.51 5.01 26.40
N LEU A 172 -1.10 3.74 26.24
CA LEU A 172 -2.00 2.61 26.06
C LEU A 172 -2.89 2.35 27.29
N ASP A 173 -2.39 2.61 28.49
CA ASP A 173 -3.12 2.39 29.74
C ASP A 173 -4.14 3.50 30.03
N ASN A 174 -3.91 4.72 29.50
CA ASN A 174 -4.69 5.90 29.87
C ASN A 174 -5.43 6.56 28.71
N VAL A 175 -5.22 6.18 27.45
CA VAL A 175 -5.82 6.87 26.29
C VAL A 175 -7.34 6.96 26.37
N ASN A 176 -8.03 5.89 26.75
CA ASN A 176 -9.49 5.89 26.86
C ASN A 176 -10.01 6.70 28.06
N SER A 177 -9.15 7.10 29.02
CA SER A 177 -9.54 7.96 30.15
C SER A 177 -9.64 9.45 29.78
N VAL A 178 -9.14 9.82 28.60
CA VAL A 178 -9.11 11.20 28.07
C VAL A 178 -9.79 11.34 26.72
N ILE A 179 -10.05 10.23 26.02
CA ILE A 179 -10.48 10.24 24.62
C ILE A 179 -11.81 10.99 24.41
N ASP A 180 -12.73 10.88 25.37
CA ASP A 180 -14.02 11.56 25.35
C ASP A 180 -13.88 13.08 25.53
N GLU A 181 -12.88 13.53 26.30
CA GLU A 181 -12.59 14.95 26.48
C GLU A 181 -12.08 15.60 25.18
N VAL A 182 -11.50 14.81 24.28
CA VAL A 182 -11.04 15.24 22.94
C VAL A 182 -12.13 15.00 21.87
N GLY A 183 -13.16 14.21 22.18
CA GLY A 183 -14.30 13.95 21.30
C GLY A 183 -14.04 12.90 20.22
N TYR A 184 -13.11 11.97 20.46
CA TYR A 184 -12.88 10.80 19.61
C TYR A 184 -13.58 9.55 20.16
N PHE A 185 -13.77 8.55 19.31
CA PHE A 185 -14.22 7.24 19.76
C PHE A 185 -13.07 6.50 20.47
N PRO A 186 -13.36 5.80 21.58
CA PRO A 186 -12.34 5.01 22.29
C PRO A 186 -11.80 3.89 21.41
N ALA A 187 -10.51 3.57 21.58
CA ALA A 187 -9.95 2.35 21.01
C ALA A 187 -10.54 1.13 21.74
N SER A 188 -10.83 0.05 21.03
CA SER A 188 -11.30 -1.17 21.69
C SER A 188 -10.25 -1.76 22.62
N GLU A 189 -10.73 -2.41 23.69
CA GLU A 189 -9.84 -3.11 24.62
C GLU A 189 -9.05 -4.23 23.92
N ASN A 190 -9.61 -4.81 22.86
CA ASN A 190 -8.89 -5.83 22.07
C ASN A 190 -7.69 -5.24 21.31
N ALA A 191 -7.85 -4.05 20.71
CA ALA A 191 -6.75 -3.35 20.06
C ALA A 191 -5.69 -2.93 21.08
N LEU A 192 -6.09 -2.32 22.20
CA LEU A 192 -5.18 -1.90 23.26
C LEU A 192 -4.41 -3.09 23.85
N GLU A 193 -5.06 -4.22 24.11
CA GLU A 193 -4.40 -5.42 24.64
C GLU A 193 -3.41 -6.03 23.62
N THR A 194 -3.74 -5.96 22.33
CA THR A 194 -2.83 -6.35 21.26
C THR A 194 -1.58 -5.47 21.28
N ASP A 195 -1.74 -4.15 21.40
CA ASP A 195 -0.63 -3.20 21.43
C ASP A 195 0.22 -3.33 22.71
N ARG A 196 -0.41 -3.55 23.88
CA ARG A 196 0.30 -3.86 25.14
C ARG A 196 1.12 -5.13 25.01
N THR A 197 0.57 -6.16 24.36
CA THR A 197 1.30 -7.41 24.10
C THR A 197 2.48 -7.20 23.14
N ILE A 198 2.35 -6.32 22.15
CA ILE A 198 3.46 -5.95 21.25
C ILE A 198 4.55 -5.21 22.03
N LEU A 199 4.17 -4.28 22.89
CA LEU A 199 5.08 -3.54 23.75
C LEU A 199 5.84 -4.47 24.71
N SER A 200 5.14 -5.35 25.43
CA SER A 200 5.77 -6.27 26.39
C SER A 200 6.72 -7.27 25.72
N ARG A 201 6.47 -7.65 24.45
CA ARG A 201 7.43 -8.45 23.67
C ARG A 201 8.71 -7.69 23.32
N ALA A 202 8.63 -6.36 23.16
CA ALA A 202 9.78 -5.54 22.82
C ALA A 202 10.65 -5.23 24.06
N VAL A 203 10.04 -4.90 25.21
CA VAL A 203 10.77 -4.39 26.39
C VAL A 203 10.67 -5.27 27.64
N GLY A 204 9.92 -6.38 27.58
CA GLY A 204 9.59 -7.23 28.73
C GLY A 204 8.47 -6.66 29.61
N ASP A 205 8.17 -7.33 30.72
CA ASP A 205 7.16 -6.91 31.71
C ASP A 205 7.72 -5.95 32.78
N THR A 206 8.88 -5.34 32.53
CA THR A 206 9.52 -4.44 33.50
C THR A 206 8.61 -3.23 33.73
N PRO A 207 8.29 -2.85 34.98
CA PRO A 207 7.49 -1.66 35.24
C PRO A 207 8.21 -0.45 34.66
N THR A 208 7.60 0.17 33.65
CA THR A 208 8.15 1.37 33.03
C THR A 208 7.87 2.62 33.88
N ASP A 209 7.21 2.46 35.03
CA ASP A 209 6.88 3.50 36.01
C ASP A 209 8.11 4.24 36.58
N ASP A 210 9.28 3.59 36.58
CA ASP A 210 10.56 4.16 37.04
C ASP A 210 11.45 4.63 35.87
N ALA A 211 10.84 5.11 34.78
CA ALA A 211 11.58 5.53 33.61
C ALA A 211 12.61 6.62 33.96
N PRO A 212 13.87 6.48 33.49
CA PRO A 212 14.88 7.50 33.72
C PRO A 212 14.45 8.82 33.09
N ALA A 213 14.74 9.93 33.77
CA ALA A 213 14.51 11.27 33.23
C ALA A 213 15.27 11.42 31.90
N ALA A 214 14.52 11.58 30.81
CA ALA A 214 15.04 11.80 29.47
C ALA A 214 14.08 12.70 28.69
N ASP A 215 14.61 13.42 27.71
CA ASP A 215 13.78 14.27 26.85
C ASP A 215 13.01 13.40 25.85
N LEU A 216 11.70 13.60 25.78
CA LEU A 216 10.79 12.97 24.84
C LEU A 216 10.38 13.98 23.77
N LEU A 217 10.64 13.64 22.51
CA LEU A 217 10.15 14.39 21.36
C LEU A 217 9.08 13.57 20.64
N ILE A 218 7.86 14.10 20.59
CA ILE A 218 6.71 13.47 19.95
C ILE A 218 6.21 14.42 18.87
N ALA A 219 6.26 14.02 17.61
CA ALA A 219 5.93 14.89 16.50
C ALA A 219 4.98 14.21 15.52
N GLY A 220 3.94 14.92 15.07
CA GLY A 220 2.98 14.32 14.14
C GLY A 220 1.83 15.21 13.73
N SER A 221 0.70 14.56 13.43
CA SER A 221 -0.53 15.16 12.92
C SER A 221 -1.16 16.14 13.93
N SER A 222 -1.71 17.25 13.42
CA SER A 222 -2.56 18.16 14.19
C SER A 222 -3.81 17.48 14.75
N THR A 223 -4.30 16.41 14.11
CA THR A 223 -5.45 15.63 14.59
C THR A 223 -5.11 14.83 15.85
N VAL A 224 -3.89 14.28 15.95
CA VAL A 224 -3.48 13.45 17.10
C VAL A 224 -2.87 14.31 18.23
N TYR A 225 -2.52 15.56 17.91
CA TYR A 225 -1.85 16.49 18.82
C TYR A 225 -2.63 16.76 20.12
N PRO A 226 -3.95 17.11 20.13
CA PRO A 226 -4.65 17.43 21.37
C PRO A 226 -4.67 16.25 22.35
N LEU A 227 -4.95 15.04 21.83
CA LEU A 227 -4.94 13.80 22.60
C LEU A 227 -3.57 13.51 23.20
N THR A 228 -2.52 13.62 22.39
CA THR A 228 -1.15 13.34 22.82
C THR A 228 -0.66 14.36 23.84
N GLN A 229 -0.98 15.64 23.65
CA GLN A 229 -0.63 16.72 24.58
C GLN A 229 -1.28 16.51 25.95
N GLN A 230 -2.53 16.04 25.98
CA GLN A 230 -3.23 15.74 27.22
C GLN A 230 -2.59 14.57 27.97
N LEU A 231 -2.26 13.48 27.27
CA LEU A 231 -1.56 12.33 27.86
C LEU A 231 -0.14 12.68 28.32
N ALA A 232 0.59 13.48 27.56
CA ALA A 232 1.90 14.01 27.95
C ALA A 232 1.82 14.83 29.25
N THR A 233 0.80 15.68 29.38
CA THR A 233 0.57 16.47 30.58
C THR A 233 0.30 15.57 31.78
N ARG A 234 -0.63 14.60 31.66
CA ARG A 234 -0.95 13.67 32.74
C ARG A 234 0.23 12.75 33.10
N PHE A 235 1.07 12.37 32.13
CA PHE A 235 2.28 11.59 32.37
C PHE A 235 3.33 12.38 33.19
N ALA A 236 3.51 13.66 32.87
CA ALA A 236 4.36 14.55 33.67
C ALA A 236 3.81 14.74 35.09
N GLU A 237 2.50 14.92 35.24
CA GLU A 237 1.82 15.03 36.54
C GLU A 237 1.90 13.74 37.36
N ALA A 238 1.95 12.58 36.69
CA ALA A 238 2.14 11.27 37.33
C ALA A 238 3.57 11.04 37.87
N GLY A 239 4.50 11.97 37.62
CA GLY A 239 5.83 11.96 38.22
C GLY A 239 6.99 11.81 37.24
N PHE A 240 6.74 11.80 35.92
CA PHE A 240 7.83 11.84 34.94
C PHE A 240 8.58 13.17 35.02
N THR A 241 9.90 13.10 35.12
CA THR A 241 10.76 14.28 35.38
C THR A 241 11.55 14.76 34.16
N GLY A 242 11.47 14.06 33.03
CA GLY A 242 12.06 14.50 31.76
C GLY A 242 11.23 15.57 31.07
N ASN A 243 11.80 16.27 30.08
CA ASN A 243 11.02 17.21 29.27
C ASN A 243 10.21 16.44 28.22
N ILE A 244 8.95 16.81 28.03
CA ILE A 244 8.10 16.26 26.96
C ILE A 244 7.77 17.38 25.99
N ASP A 245 8.25 17.27 24.76
CA ASP A 245 7.96 18.19 23.68
C ASP A 245 7.03 17.51 22.67
N VAL A 246 5.79 18.00 22.59
CA VAL A 246 4.78 17.52 21.65
C VAL A 246 4.63 18.56 20.54
N GLN A 247 4.87 18.16 19.30
CA GLN A 247 4.89 19.04 18.13
C GLN A 247 3.85 18.64 17.09
N SER A 248 3.01 19.60 16.69
CA SER A 248 2.14 19.46 15.52
C SER A 248 2.86 19.95 14.27
N ILE A 249 3.50 19.03 13.54
CA ILE A 249 4.24 19.33 12.29
C ILE A 249 3.62 18.67 11.05
N GLY A 250 2.52 17.93 11.22
CA GLY A 250 1.85 17.18 10.17
C GLY A 250 2.34 15.73 10.07
N SER A 251 1.48 14.83 9.56
CA SER A 251 1.77 13.39 9.54
C SER A 251 3.01 13.05 8.71
N GLY A 252 3.19 13.71 7.55
CA GLY A 252 4.34 13.49 6.67
C GLY A 252 5.66 13.89 7.33
N ALA A 253 5.74 15.13 7.84
CA ALA A 253 6.94 15.63 8.51
C ALA A 253 7.25 14.85 9.80
N GLY A 254 6.21 14.44 10.55
CA GLY A 254 6.36 13.56 11.72
C GLY A 254 7.01 12.22 11.36
N LEU A 255 6.54 11.58 10.28
CA LEU A 255 7.11 10.31 9.82
C LEU A 255 8.52 10.48 9.24
N GLU A 256 8.80 11.57 8.53
CA GLU A 256 10.15 11.92 8.07
C GLU A 256 11.12 12.08 9.25
N LEU A 257 10.69 12.81 10.29
CA LEU A 257 11.48 12.99 11.51
C LEU A 257 11.74 11.65 12.20
N PHE A 258 10.71 10.81 12.35
CA PHE A 258 10.82 9.46 12.91
C PHE A 258 11.84 8.61 12.15
N CYS A 259 11.80 8.63 10.81
CA CYS A 259 12.72 7.89 9.94
C CYS A 259 14.16 8.42 9.97
N SER A 260 14.37 9.70 10.29
CA SER A 260 15.69 10.34 10.26
C SER A 260 16.65 9.90 11.39
N ARG A 261 16.24 8.98 12.28
CA ARG A 261 16.98 8.46 13.46
C ARG A 261 17.44 9.53 14.47
N ASN A 262 16.98 10.78 14.36
CA ASN A 262 17.34 11.88 15.26
C ASN A 262 16.34 12.15 16.40
N SER A 263 15.21 11.44 16.45
CA SER A 263 14.21 11.52 17.53
C SER A 263 14.28 10.32 18.45
#